data_AF-A0A975RGM5-F1
#
_entry.id   AF-A0A975RGM5-F1
#
_cell.length_a   1.000
_cell.length_b   1.000
_cell.length_c   1.000
_cell.angle_alpha   90.00
_cell.angle_beta   90.00
_cell.angle_gamma   90.00
#
_symmetry.space_group_name_H-M   'P 1'
#
loop_
_entity.id
_entity.type
_entity.pdbx_description
1 polymer ?
#
loop_
_entity_poly.entity_id
_entity_poly.type
_entity_poly.pdbx_seq_one_letter_code
_entity_poly.pdbx_strand_id
1 'polypeptide(L)' 'MRNYQDFLTDVEYPCRRDEILRRAAANGAGDNVLGRLSTLPERDYDCLDTVHSELSEEFGRENRG' A
#
# COMPACT_ATOMS: atom_id res chain seq x y z
N MET A 1 -7.53 9.43 12.28
CA MET A 1 -7.34 9.07 10.85
C MET A 1 -6.75 7.66 10.84
N ARG A 2 -7.43 6.66 10.26
CA ARG A 2 -6.82 5.32 10.10
C ARG A 2 -5.81 5.36 8.95
N ASN A 3 -4.65 4.75 9.14
CA ASN A 3 -3.63 4.67 8.11
C ASN A 3 -3.88 3.45 7.22
N TYR A 4 -3.35 3.45 5.99
CA TYR A 4 -3.48 2.31 5.06
C TYR A 4 -2.96 1.00 5.67
N GLN A 5 -1.98 1.09 6.57
CA GLN A 5 -1.43 -0.04 7.34
C GLN A 5 -2.52 -0.78 8.11
N ASP A 6 -3.49 -0.08 8.71
CA ASP A 6 -4.59 -0.68 9.48
C ASP A 6 -5.54 -1.51 8.61
N PHE A 7 -5.57 -1.26 7.30
CA PHE A 7 -6.38 -2.01 6.34
C PHE A 7 -5.62 -3.19 5.73
N LEU A 8 -4.33 -3.31 6.03
CA LEU A 8 -3.43 -4.33 5.47
C LEU A 8 -2.84 -5.27 6.53
N THR A 9 -3.27 -5.15 7.80
CA THR A 9 -2.84 -6.04 8.89
C THR A 9 -3.32 -7.48 8.73
N ASP A 10 -4.47 -7.68 8.08
CA ASP A 10 -5.08 -9.00 7.83
C ASP A 10 -4.74 -9.57 6.45
N VAL A 11 -3.71 -9.04 5.79
CA VAL A 11 -3.26 -9.54 4.49
C VAL A 11 -2.32 -10.74 4.70
N GLU A 12 -2.62 -11.84 4.03
CA GLU A 12 -1.71 -12.98 3.97
C GLU A 12 -0.60 -12.69 2.97
N TYR A 13 0.63 -12.60 3.47
CA TYR A 13 1.83 -12.43 2.66
C TYR A 13 2.50 -13.78 2.37
N PRO A 14 3.18 -13.94 1.22
CA PRO A 14 3.40 -12.94 0.16
C PRO A 14 2.14 -12.66 -0.66
N CYS A 15 1.94 -11.39 -1.03
CA CYS A 15 0.79 -10.95 -1.80
C CYS A 15 1.19 -9.99 -2.93
N ARG A 16 0.34 -9.89 -3.95
CA ARG A 16 0.55 -8.94 -5.06
C ARG A 16 -0.08 -7.59 -4.77
N ARG A 17 0.39 -6.55 -5.46
CA ARG A 17 -0.23 -5.21 -5.46
C ARG A 17 -1.76 -5.26 -5.61
N ASP A 18 -2.26 -6.08 -6.55
CA ASP A 18 -3.69 -6.17 -6.79
C ASP A 18 -4.46 -6.77 -5.60
N GLU A 19 -3.84 -7.70 -4.87
CA GLU A 19 -4.41 -8.25 -3.64
C GLU A 19 -4.39 -7.20 -2.52
N ILE A 20 -3.31 -6.42 -2.40
CA ILE A 20 -3.23 -5.28 -1.47
C ILE A 20 -4.37 -4.29 -1.74
N LEU A 21 -4.59 -3.90 -3.00
CA LEU A 21 -5.67 -3.01 -3.41
C LEU A 21 -7.04 -3.60 -3.10
N ARG A 22 -7.25 -4.88 -3.44
CA ARG A 22 -8.51 -5.59 -3.16
C ARG A 22 -8.80 -5.63 -1.66
N ARG A 23 -7.81 -5.94 -0.83
CA ARG A 23 -7.95 -6.04 0.63
C ARG A 23 -8.18 -4.68 1.27
N ALA A 24 -7.42 -3.67 0.85
CA ALA A 24 -7.65 -2.30 1.27
C ALA A 24 -9.09 -1.86 0.94
N ALA A 25 -9.55 -2.09 -0.29
CA ALA A 25 -10.91 -1.74 -0.71
C ALA A 25 -11.98 -2.52 0.09
N ALA A 26 -11.77 -3.83 0.30
CA ALA A 26 -12.65 -4.66 1.10
C ALA A 26 -12.75 -4.20 2.57
N ASN A 27 -11.66 -3.67 3.12
CA ASN A 27 -11.62 -3.10 4.47
C ASN A 27 -12.13 -1.64 4.52
N GLY A 28 -12.63 -1.09 3.40
CA GLY A 28 -13.19 0.26 3.34
C GLY A 28 -12.16 1.36 3.21
N ALA A 29 -10.98 1.08 2.64
CA ALA A 29 -10.01 2.10 2.29
C ALA A 29 -10.62 3.07 1.27
N GLY A 30 -10.54 4.37 1.56
CA GLY A 30 -11.00 5.41 0.65
C GLY A 30 -10.06 5.59 -0.55
N ASP A 31 -10.54 6.32 -1.56
CA ASP A 31 -9.83 6.54 -2.82
C ASP A 31 -8.42 7.13 -2.66
N ASN A 32 -8.20 7.96 -1.63
CA ASN A 32 -6.86 8.48 -1.32
C ASN A 32 -5.87 7.37 -0.94
N VAL A 33 -6.32 6.36 -0.18
CA VAL A 33 -5.48 5.22 0.21
C VAL A 33 -5.27 4.29 -0.98
N LEU A 34 -6.34 3.97 -1.70
CA LEU A 34 -6.26 3.12 -2.90
C LEU A 34 -5.41 3.75 -3.99
N GLY A 35 -5.50 5.07 -4.18
CA GLY A 35 -4.67 5.84 -5.11
C GLY A 35 -3.19 5.71 -4.77
N ARG A 36 -2.81 5.85 -3.49
CA ARG A 36 -1.42 5.62 -3.04
C ARG A 36 -1.00 4.17 -3.25
N LEU A 37 -1.83 3.19 -2.89
CA LEU A 37 -1.48 1.78 -3.09
C LEU A 37 -1.40 1.41 -4.58
N SER A 38 -2.04 2.18 -5.47
CA SER A 38 -1.99 1.93 -6.92
C SER A 38 -0.68 2.37 -7.57
N THR A 39 0.08 3.28 -6.94
CA THR A 39 1.39 3.72 -7.44
C THR A 39 2.49 2.68 -7.24
N LEU A 40 2.24 1.73 -6.33
CA LEU A 40 3.14 0.61 -6.08
C LEU A 40 3.43 -0.18 -7.37
N PRO A 41 4.69 -0.62 -7.59
CA PRO A 41 5.02 -1.47 -8.71
C PRO A 41 4.30 -2.83 -8.63
N GLU A 42 4.00 -3.41 -9.80
CA GLU A 42 3.46 -4.77 -9.91
C GLU A 42 4.52 -5.80 -9.57
N ARG A 43 4.63 -6.11 -8.27
CA ARG A 43 5.49 -7.15 -7.72
C ARG A 43 4.80 -7.88 -6.57
N ASP A 44 5.42 -8.97 -6.17
CA ASP A 44 5.08 -9.68 -4.96
C ASP A 44 5.73 -8.95 -3.77
N TYR A 45 4.92 -8.71 -2.75
CA TYR A 45 5.29 -8.06 -1.51
C TYR A 45 5.30 -9.12 -0.41
N ASP A 46 6.41 -9.20 0.31
CA ASP A 46 6.61 -10.22 1.36
C ASP A 46 6.05 -9.79 2.71
N CYS A 47 5.86 -8.49 2.93
CA CYS A 47 5.29 -7.95 4.16
C CYS A 47 4.81 -6.50 3.99
N LEU A 48 4.10 -6.02 5.01
CA LEU A 48 3.63 -4.64 5.12
C LEU A 48 4.80 -3.63 5.11
N ASP A 49 5.94 -3.97 5.71
CA ASP A 49 7.12 -3.10 5.74
C ASP A 49 7.65 -2.81 4.33
N THR A 50 7.67 -3.82 3.44
CA THR A 50 8.06 -3.62 2.03
C THR A 50 7.13 -2.63 1.34
N VAL A 51 5.83 -2.76 1.54
CA VAL A 51 4.82 -1.83 1.01
C VAL A 51 5.06 -0.41 1.54
N HIS A 52 5.31 -0.28 2.85
CA HIS A 52 5.56 0.99 3.50
C HIS A 52 6.83 1.67 2.98
N SER A 53 7.93 0.91 2.83
CA SER A 53 9.19 1.43 2.32
C SER A 53 9.06 1.94 0.90
N GLU A 54 8.37 1.21 0.02
CA GLU A 54 8.16 1.63 -1.37
C GLU A 54 7.36 2.93 -1.46
N LEU A 55 6.27 3.04 -0.70
CA LEU A 55 5.50 4.28 -0.62
C LEU A 55 6.32 5.43 -0.01
N SER A 56 7.11 5.17 1.02
CA SER A 56 7.96 6.20 1.65
C SER A 56 9.01 6.74 0.69
N GLU A 57 9.65 5.87 -0.09
CA GLU A 57 10.66 6.23 -1.11
C GLU A 57 10.06 7.05 -2.26
N GLU A 58 8.84 6.73 -2.70
CA GLU A 58 8.14 7.48 -3.75
C GLU A 58 7.82 8.91 -3.31
N PHE A 59 7.25 9.09 -2.11
CA PHE A 59 6.93 10.40 -1.55
C PHE A 59 8.18 11.20 -1.12
N GLY A 60 9.31 10.53 -0.87
CA GLY A 60 10.61 11.16 -0.61
C GLY A 60 11.23 11.82 -1.84
N ARG A 61 10.80 11.47 -3.06
CA ARG A 61 11.31 12.07 -4.31
C ARG A 61 10.60 13.37 -4.68
N GLU A 62 9.38 13.59 -4.22
CA GLU A 62 8.56 14.76 -4.57
C GLU A 62 8.81 15.99 -3.66
N ASN A 63 9.49 15.84 -2.53
CA ASN A 63 9.86 16.94 -1.61
C ASN A 63 11.28 17.52 -1.84
N ARG A 64 11.91 17.22 -2.99
CA ARG A 64 13.26 17.70 -3.32
C ARG A 64 13.32 18.70 -4.49
N GLY A 65 12.20 19.37 -4.76
CA GLY A 65 12.07 20.46 -5.74
C GLY A 65 11.96 21.81 -5.06
#